data_AF-A9AZ90-F1
#
_entry.id   AF-A9AZ90-F1
#
_cell.length_a   1.000
_cell.length_b   1.000
_cell.length_c   1.000
_cell.angle_alpha   90.00
_cell.angle_beta   90.00
_cell.angle_gamma   90.00
#
_symmetry.space_group_name_H-M   'P 1'
#
loop_
_entity.id
_entity.type
_entity.pdbx_description
1 polymer ?
#
loop_
_entity_poly.entity_id
_entity_poly.type
_entity_poly.pdbx_seq_one_letter_code
_entity_poly.pdbx_strand_id
1 'polypeptide(L)' 'MLTIEFIQQHLRQAIAQAIEAKNPAELAHLQQMAGLLMKPAHLHNDSETEYALRLLAAKAANARESLLKKEDD' A
#
# COMPACT_ATOMS: atom_id res chain seq x y z
N MET A 1 -20.19 -1.55 -8.56
CA MET A 1 -19.75 -2.66 -7.69
C MET A 1 -18.25 -2.50 -7.51
N LEU A 2 -17.76 -2.30 -6.28
CA LEU A 2 -16.31 -2.24 -6.02
C LEU A 2 -15.74 -3.66 -6.09
N THR A 3 -14.93 -3.96 -7.11
CA THR A 3 -14.21 -5.24 -7.18
C THR A 3 -12.87 -5.12 -6.45
N ILE A 4 -12.30 -6.26 -6.06
CA ILE A 4 -10.97 -6.32 -5.44
C ILE A 4 -9.92 -5.68 -6.37
N GLU A 5 -10.02 -5.88 -7.69
CA GLU A 5 -9.09 -5.29 -8.65
C GLU A 5 -9.15 -3.75 -8.63
N PHE A 6 -10.36 -3.19 -8.50
CA PHE A 6 -10.54 -1.74 -8.42
C PHE A 6 -9.93 -1.17 -7.15
N ILE A 7 -10.04 -1.87 -6.02
CA ILE A 7 -9.39 -1.50 -4.75
C ILE A 7 -7.86 -1.54 -4.91
N GLN A 8 -7.32 -2.60 -5.50
CA GLN A 8 -5.88 -2.74 -5.74
C GLN A 8 -5.37 -1.64 -6.69
N GLN A 9 -6.12 -1.30 -7.73
CA GLN A 9 -5.78 -0.23 -8.66
C GLN A 9 -5.77 1.13 -7.96
N HIS A 10 -6.77 1.44 -7.15
CA HIS A 10 -6.81 2.69 -6.39
C HIS A 10 -5.69 2.80 -5.38
N LEU A 11 -5.39 1.74 -4.62
CA LEU A 11 -4.24 1.73 -3.72
C LEU A 11 -2.94 1.97 -4.48
N ARG A 12 -2.76 1.35 -5.65
CA ARG A 12 -1.58 1.55 -6.49
C ARG A 12 -1.43 3.01 -6.93
N GLN A 13 -2.52 3.64 -7.36
CA GLN A 13 -2.52 5.04 -7.77
C GLN A 13 -2.27 5.98 -6.60
N ALA A 14 -2.94 5.77 -5.47
CA ALA A 14 -2.75 6.58 -4.25
C ALA A 14 -1.31 6.50 -3.74
N ILE A 15 -0.69 5.32 -3.75
CA ILE A 15 0.73 5.16 -3.39
C ILE A 15 1.61 5.95 -4.35
N ALA A 16 1.37 5.89 -5.66
CA ALA A 16 2.16 6.65 -6.63
C ALA A 16 2.04 8.16 -6.39
N GLN A 17 0.82 8.67 -6.16
CA GLN A 17 0.56 10.07 -5.86
C GLN A 17 1.25 10.51 -4.55
N ALA A 18 1.21 9.68 -3.50
CA ALA A 18 1.86 9.98 -2.24
C ALA A 18 3.40 10.01 -2.35
N ILE A 19 3.98 9.17 -3.23
CA ILE A 19 5.41 9.21 -3.56
C ILE A 19 5.75 10.53 -4.26
N GLU A 20 4.99 10.91 -5.28
CA GLU A 20 5.19 12.15 -6.04
C GLU A 20 5.04 13.39 -5.15
N ALA A 21 4.06 13.38 -4.25
CA ALA A 21 3.81 14.44 -3.28
C ALA A 21 4.81 14.45 -2.11
N LYS A 22 5.75 13.48 -2.05
CA LYS A 22 6.69 13.29 -0.94
C LYS A 22 5.99 13.30 0.43
N ASN A 23 4.87 12.60 0.55
CA ASN A 23 4.07 12.59 1.76
C ASN A 23 4.26 11.27 2.55
N PRO A 24 5.21 11.22 3.51
CA PRO A 24 5.50 10.00 4.26
C PRO A 24 4.35 9.56 5.18
N ALA A 25 3.52 10.50 5.65
CA ALA A 25 2.35 10.19 6.48
C ALA A 25 1.28 9.46 5.67
N GLU A 26 1.01 9.92 4.45
CA GLU A 26 0.07 9.26 3.54
C GLU A 26 0.58 7.86 3.15
N LEU A 27 1.88 7.70 2.90
CA LEU A 27 2.47 6.38 2.64
C LEU A 27 2.32 5.43 3.84
N ALA A 28 2.46 5.93 5.07
CA ALA A 28 2.21 5.13 6.26
C ALA A 28 0.74 4.69 6.36
N HIS A 29 -0.19 5.60 6.04
CA HIS A 29 -1.62 5.30 6.04
C HIS A 29 -1.97 4.23 5.00
N LEU A 30 -1.48 4.39 3.76
CA LEU A 30 -1.71 3.45 2.66
C LEU A 30 -1.10 2.06 2.94
N GLN A 31 0.08 2.01 3.58
CA GLN A 31 0.68 0.75 4.07
C GLN A 31 -0.28 0.03 5.03
N GLN A 32 -0.84 0.74 6.02
CA GLN A 32 -1.76 0.17 7.00
C GLN A 32 -3.06 -0.30 6.34
N MET A 33 -3.62 0.50 5.42
CA MET A 33 -4.82 0.13 4.66
C MET A 33 -4.63 -1.17 3.88
N ALA A 34 -3.52 -1.28 3.14
CA ALA A 34 -3.20 -2.51 2.39
C ALA A 34 -3.08 -3.72 3.33
N GLY A 35 -2.46 -3.55 4.50
CA GLY A 35 -2.38 -4.60 5.52
C GLY A 35 -3.72 -4.98 6.15
N LEU A 36 -4.64 -4.03 6.32
CA LEU A 36 -6.00 -4.31 6.80
C LEU A 36 -6.81 -5.12 5.77
N LEU A 37 -6.72 -4.73 4.50
CA LEU A 37 -7.41 -5.40 3.39
C LEU A 37 -6.85 -6.81 3.11
N MET A 38 -5.61 -7.07 3.52
CA MET A 38 -4.99 -8.39 3.40
C MET A 38 -5.67 -9.43 4.32
N LYS A 39 -6.21 -9.01 5.47
CA LYS A 39 -6.80 -9.94 6.46
C LYS A 39 -8.00 -10.71 5.90
N PRO A 40 -9.00 -10.07 5.24
CA PRO A 40 -10.07 -10.81 4.57
C PRO A 40 -9.56 -11.82 3.53
N ALA A 41 -8.60 -11.41 2.68
CA ALA A 41 -8.04 -12.30 1.65
C ALA A 41 -7.42 -13.56 2.29
N HIS A 42 -6.66 -13.37 3.37
CA HIS A 42 -6.10 -14.46 4.16
C HIS A 42 -7.17 -15.39 4.73
N LEU A 43 -8.22 -14.84 5.36
CA LEU A 43 -9.31 -15.63 5.98
C LEU A 43 -10.10 -16.45 4.95
N HIS A 44 -10.15 -16.00 3.70
CA HIS A 44 -10.84 -16.69 2.61
C HIS A 44 -9.90 -17.57 1.76
N ASN A 45 -8.63 -17.73 2.16
CA ASN A 45 -7.59 -18.44 1.39
C ASN A 45 -7.37 -17.89 -0.04
N ASP A 46 -7.64 -16.60 -0.24
CA ASP A 46 -7.34 -15.91 -1.49
C ASP A 46 -5.88 -15.44 -1.49
N SER A 47 -4.99 -16.38 -1.83
CA SER A 47 -3.54 -16.14 -1.84
C SER A 47 -3.11 -15.09 -2.86
N GLU A 48 -3.85 -14.95 -3.96
CA GLU A 48 -3.53 -13.98 -5.01
C GLU A 48 -3.77 -12.55 -4.52
N THR A 49 -4.97 -12.29 -4.00
CA THR A 49 -5.30 -10.99 -3.42
C THR A 49 -4.43 -10.68 -2.21
N GLU A 50 -4.18 -11.67 -1.35
CA GLU A 50 -3.30 -11.50 -0.18
C GLU A 50 -1.90 -11.06 -0.61
N TYR A 51 -1.32 -11.73 -1.61
CA TYR A 51 0.00 -11.40 -2.14
C TYR A 51 0.03 -10.01 -2.80
N ALA A 52 -0.98 -9.69 -3.61
CA ALA A 52 -1.07 -8.38 -4.26
C ALA A 52 -1.11 -7.23 -3.24
N LEU A 53 -1.89 -7.37 -2.18
CA LEU A 53 -1.99 -6.37 -1.11
C LEU A 53 -0.70 -6.29 -0.29
N ARG A 54 -0.03 -7.43 -0.05
CA ARG A 54 1.27 -7.47 0.61
C ARG A 54 2.32 -6.68 -0.17
N LEU A 55 2.36 -6.84 -1.49
CA LEU A 55 3.28 -6.07 -2.36
C LEU A 55 3.01 -4.57 -2.29
N LEU A 56 1.74 -4.15 -2.29
CA LEU A 56 1.36 -2.74 -2.17
C LEU A 56 1.78 -2.15 -0.80
N ALA A 57 1.56 -2.90 0.28
CA ALA A 57 2.00 -2.49 1.62
C ALA A 57 3.53 -2.33 1.69
N ALA A 58 4.28 -3.30 1.15
CA ALA A 58 5.74 -3.23 1.09
C ALA A 58 6.23 -2.04 0.25
N LYS A 59 5.58 -1.77 -0.90
CA LYS A 59 5.92 -0.61 -1.73
C LYS A 59 5.75 0.71 -0.99
N ALA A 60 4.65 0.88 -0.27
CA ALA A 60 4.40 2.08 0.53
C ALA A 60 5.43 2.23 1.67
N ALA A 61 5.76 1.13 2.36
CA ALA A 61 6.76 1.12 3.43
C ALA A 61 8.15 1.54 2.93
N ASN A 62 8.61 0.93 1.83
CA ASN A 62 9.92 1.21 1.24
C ASN A 62 10.03 2.65 0.74
N ALA A 63 8.97 3.17 0.13
CA ALA A 63 8.93 4.56 -0.31
C ALA A 63 9.00 5.53 0.87
N ARG A 64 8.25 5.26 1.94
CA ARG A 64 8.28 6.08 3.16
C ARG A 64 9.67 6.10 3.76
N GLU A 65 10.29 4.94 3.93
CA GLU A 65 11.65 4.84 4.47
C GLU A 65 12.67 5.61 3.61
N SER A 66 12.52 5.55 2.29
CA SER A 66 13.39 6.29 1.36
C SER A 66 13.20 7.80 1.44
N LEU A 67 12.01 8.29 1.79
CA LEU A 67 11.76 9.72 1.99
C LEU A 67 12.33 10.18 3.34
N LEU A 68 12.09 9.43 4.41
CA LEU A 68 12.56 9.77 5.75
C LEU A 68 14.11 9.80 5.80
N LYS A 69 14.79 8.82 5.20
CA LYS A 69 16.27 8.82 5.15
C LYS A 69 16.85 10.04 4.42
N LYS A 70 16.16 10.58 3.40
CA LYS A 70 16.60 11.76 2.65
C LYS A 70 16.45 13.07 3.42
N GLU A 71 15.63 13.11 4.47
CA GLU A 71 15.48 14.29 5.33
C GLU A 71 16.55 14.30 6.45
N ASP A 72 17.11 13.14 6.79
CA ASP A 72 18.14 12.98 7.81
C ASP A 72 19.58 13.16 7.28
N ASP A 73 19.79 13.14 5.95
CA ASP A 73 21.06 13.33 5.24
C ASP A 73 21.31 14.79 4.83
#